data_AF-A0A0F9V8B7-F1
#
_entry.id   AF-A0A0F9V8B7-F1
#
_cell.length_a   1.000
_cell.length_b   1.000
_cell.length_c   1.000
_cell.angle_alpha   90.00
_cell.angle_beta   90.00
_cell.angle_gamma   90.00
#
_symmetry.space_group_name_H-M   'P 1'
#
loop_
_entity.id
_entity.type
_entity.pdbx_description
1 polymer ?
#
loop_
_entity_poly.entity_id
_entity_poly.type
_entity_poly.pdbx_seq_one_letter_code
_entity_poly.pdbx_strand_id
1 'polypeptide(L)'
;MIYLKNTLLLFVFASLTMTACKNGQNSKKMTPENSEVYKGTASVSQGSATVLTQNIFECDRGREAPIGTSTATDGSNWTVPAEVNFTDDNFPYASDLFNPCTKVEYRTADEALAALDGTDIIEVDADGEVVTAYVFADNYFEMYINGIPVGKDNVPFTQFNSNIVRFKVNIPFTIAMKLVDWEENSGLGSEANRDQAFHPGDGGMVAVFKDAKNDIIATTDASWKAQTFYTAPLKDLSCASEEGALRLSETCSTEDSNDGTSYYALHWKTPTNWQLTDFDDAEWPNATEFTNNTIGVDNKPSYTNFTNIFDDSATDAKFIWSTNVILDNEVLVRYTVK
;
A
#
# COMPACT_ATOMS: atom_id res chain seq x y z
N MET A 1 -80.11 -19.63 -28.72
CA MET A 1 -81.00 -20.77 -28.44
C MET A 1 -80.13 -21.89 -27.86
N ILE A 2 -80.45 -22.34 -26.64
CA ILE A 2 -80.07 -23.64 -26.02
C ILE A 2 -78.57 -23.79 -25.65
N TYR A 3 -78.18 -23.53 -24.39
CA TYR A 3 -78.06 -24.43 -23.22
C TYR A 3 -76.98 -25.55 -23.32
N LEU A 4 -75.93 -25.37 -22.48
CA LEU A 4 -75.38 -26.31 -21.49
C LEU A 4 -74.79 -27.68 -21.94
N LYS A 5 -73.50 -27.94 -21.61
CA LYS A 5 -73.07 -28.68 -20.40
C LYS A 5 -71.58 -29.03 -20.40
N ASN A 6 -70.93 -28.73 -19.28
CA ASN A 6 -69.71 -29.38 -18.79
C ASN A 6 -69.94 -30.90 -18.66
N THR A 7 -68.95 -31.70 -19.04
CA THR A 7 -68.78 -33.04 -18.47
C THR A 7 -67.30 -33.25 -18.15
N LEU A 8 -67.05 -33.33 -16.85
CA LEU A 8 -65.82 -33.71 -16.19
C LEU A 8 -65.58 -35.22 -16.41
N LEU A 9 -64.41 -35.61 -16.89
CA LEU A 9 -63.94 -37.00 -16.81
C LEU A 9 -62.57 -37.02 -16.12
N LEU A 10 -62.56 -37.42 -14.85
CA LEU A 10 -61.38 -37.91 -14.15
C LEU A 10 -61.08 -39.33 -14.66
N PHE A 11 -59.84 -39.62 -15.02
CA PHE A 11 -59.30 -40.98 -14.99
C PHE A 11 -58.00 -41.02 -14.21
N VAL A 12 -57.95 -42.03 -13.35
CA VAL A 12 -57.00 -42.27 -12.27
C VAL A 12 -55.73 -42.97 -12.78
N PHE A 13 -54.61 -42.57 -12.17
CA PHE A 13 -53.29 -43.20 -12.05
C PHE A 13 -53.10 -44.62 -12.61
N ALA A 14 -52.06 -44.77 -13.44
CA ALA A 14 -51.25 -45.98 -13.52
C ALA A 14 -49.77 -45.58 -13.42
N SER A 15 -49.18 -45.86 -12.27
CA SER A 15 -47.75 -45.80 -11.99
C SER A 15 -47.04 -46.95 -12.70
N LEU A 16 -46.10 -46.63 -13.60
CA LEU A 16 -45.03 -47.53 -14.00
C LEU A 16 -43.68 -46.84 -13.76
N THR A 17 -42.99 -47.30 -12.72
CA THR A 17 -41.58 -47.05 -12.46
C THR A 17 -40.74 -47.90 -13.42
N MET A 18 -39.95 -47.25 -14.27
CA MET A 18 -38.82 -47.87 -14.98
C MET A 18 -37.57 -47.06 -14.65
N THR A 19 -36.74 -47.64 -13.79
CA THR A 19 -35.34 -47.26 -13.56
C THR A 19 -34.49 -47.59 -14.79
N ALA A 20 -33.73 -46.63 -15.33
CA ALA A 20 -32.27 -46.71 -15.46
C ALA A 20 -31.66 -45.64 -16.41
N CYS A 21 -30.57 -45.06 -15.89
CA CYS A 21 -29.38 -44.52 -16.54
C CYS A 21 -29.35 -43.13 -17.21
N LYS A 22 -28.75 -42.22 -16.43
CA LYS A 22 -27.96 -41.02 -16.78
C LYS A 22 -27.21 -41.16 -18.11
N ASN A 23 -27.32 -40.14 -18.95
CA ASN A 23 -26.20 -39.62 -19.72
C ASN A 23 -26.10 -38.12 -19.45
N GLY A 24 -25.25 -37.78 -18.48
CA GLY A 24 -24.85 -36.40 -18.25
C GLY A 24 -24.06 -35.91 -19.45
N GLN A 25 -24.56 -34.88 -20.11
CA GLN A 25 -23.71 -34.07 -20.97
C GLN A 25 -22.67 -33.41 -20.06
N ASN A 26 -21.46 -33.95 -20.09
CA ASN A 26 -20.28 -33.28 -19.60
C ASN A 26 -20.15 -31.97 -20.38
N SER A 27 -20.63 -30.86 -19.80
CA SER A 27 -19.99 -29.59 -20.05
C SER A 27 -18.54 -29.76 -19.61
N LYS A 28 -17.64 -29.97 -20.58
CA LYS A 28 -16.23 -29.72 -20.35
C LYS A 28 -16.17 -28.29 -19.82
N LYS A 29 -15.89 -28.14 -18.52
CA LYS A 29 -15.16 -26.98 -18.03
C LYS A 29 -13.97 -26.87 -18.99
N MET A 30 -13.99 -25.86 -19.86
CA MET A 30 -12.74 -25.38 -20.42
C MET A 30 -11.93 -24.93 -19.22
N THR A 31 -11.00 -25.78 -18.78
CA THR A 31 -9.84 -25.33 -18.05
C THR A 31 -9.21 -24.24 -18.92
N PRO A 32 -8.95 -23.02 -18.42
CA PRO A 32 -8.20 -22.03 -19.17
C PRO A 32 -6.89 -22.70 -19.63
N GLU A 33 -6.70 -22.73 -20.93
CA GLU A 33 -5.60 -23.41 -21.60
C GLU A 33 -4.38 -22.48 -21.62
N ASN A 34 -3.90 -22.16 -20.41
CA ASN A 34 -2.57 -21.71 -19.99
C ASN A 34 -2.74 -21.21 -18.56
N SER A 35 -2.37 -22.00 -17.56
CA SER A 35 -2.02 -21.41 -16.26
C SER A 35 -0.71 -20.68 -16.50
N GLU A 36 -0.76 -19.37 -16.73
CA GLU A 36 0.46 -18.58 -16.91
C GLU A 36 1.26 -18.68 -15.60
N VAL A 37 2.41 -19.33 -15.67
CA VAL A 37 3.25 -19.57 -14.49
C VAL A 37 4.21 -18.41 -14.37
N TYR A 38 4.05 -17.60 -13.33
CA TYR A 38 5.07 -16.63 -12.93
C TYR A 38 6.41 -17.36 -12.69
N LYS A 39 7.49 -16.85 -13.29
CA LYS A 39 8.81 -17.52 -13.26
C LYS A 39 9.79 -16.91 -12.26
N GLY A 40 9.41 -15.81 -11.61
CA GLY A 40 10.24 -15.15 -10.60
C GLY A 40 10.21 -15.88 -9.25
N THR A 41 10.72 -15.20 -8.23
CA THR A 41 10.89 -15.75 -6.89
C THR A 41 9.70 -15.53 -5.96
N ALA A 42 8.74 -14.69 -6.36
CA ALA A 42 7.54 -14.37 -5.58
C ALA A 42 6.64 -15.59 -5.34
N SER A 43 5.98 -15.60 -4.18
CA SER A 43 4.80 -16.42 -3.95
C SER A 43 3.60 -15.76 -4.65
N VAL A 44 2.83 -16.55 -5.41
CA VAL A 44 1.69 -16.05 -6.20
C VAL A 44 0.38 -16.32 -5.48
N SER A 45 -0.46 -15.31 -5.27
CA SER A 45 -1.87 -15.51 -4.88
C SER A 45 -2.83 -15.09 -5.99
N GLN A 46 -4.06 -15.58 -5.94
CA GLN A 46 -5.12 -15.20 -6.88
C GLN A 46 -6.45 -14.99 -6.16
N GLY A 47 -7.14 -13.91 -6.50
CA GLY A 47 -8.43 -13.56 -5.95
C GLY A 47 -8.37 -12.91 -4.57
N SER A 48 -9.54 -12.57 -4.03
CA SER A 48 -9.67 -11.82 -2.79
C SER A 48 -9.07 -12.54 -1.59
N ALA A 49 -8.40 -11.77 -0.73
CA ALA A 49 -7.98 -12.23 0.58
C ALA A 49 -9.17 -12.42 1.54
N THR A 50 -8.94 -13.18 2.61
CA THR A 50 -9.87 -13.21 3.74
C THR A 50 -9.63 -11.97 4.60
N VAL A 51 -10.59 -11.06 4.64
CA VAL A 51 -10.51 -9.87 5.50
C VAL A 51 -10.59 -10.28 6.97
N LEU A 52 -9.56 -9.92 7.74
CA LEU A 52 -9.47 -10.20 9.18
C LEU A 52 -9.93 -8.99 10.00
N THR A 53 -9.57 -7.79 9.55
CA THR A 53 -10.04 -6.52 10.09
C THR A 53 -10.59 -5.69 8.94
N GLN A 54 -11.87 -5.30 9.03
CA GLN A 54 -12.53 -4.54 7.96
C GLN A 54 -11.98 -3.12 7.83
N ASN A 55 -11.69 -2.49 8.97
CA ASN A 55 -11.13 -1.16 9.01
C ASN A 55 -10.25 -1.02 10.26
N ILE A 56 -8.95 -0.75 10.10
CA ILE A 56 -8.04 -0.59 11.24
C ILE A 56 -8.09 0.83 11.83
N PHE A 57 -8.68 1.80 11.11
CA PHE A 57 -8.70 3.20 11.53
C PHE A 57 -9.98 3.91 11.09
N GLU A 58 -10.69 4.51 12.04
CA GLU A 58 -11.91 5.26 11.77
C GLU A 58 -11.59 6.74 11.49
N CYS A 59 -11.92 7.21 10.30
CA CYS A 59 -11.78 8.62 9.90
C CYS A 59 -13.03 9.11 9.16
N ASP A 60 -13.54 10.29 9.53
CA ASP A 60 -14.67 10.91 8.82
C ASP A 60 -14.30 11.17 7.35
N ARG A 61 -15.10 10.61 6.43
CA ARG A 61 -14.86 10.62 4.98
C ARG A 61 -13.52 10.00 4.56
N GLY A 62 -12.91 9.20 5.44
CA GLY A 62 -11.82 8.30 5.08
C GLY A 62 -12.35 7.03 4.42
N ARG A 63 -11.48 6.38 3.65
CA ARG A 63 -11.69 5.06 3.09
C ARG A 63 -11.45 4.00 4.16
N GLU A 64 -12.10 2.86 4.02
CA GLU A 64 -11.85 1.70 4.89
C GLU A 64 -10.43 1.17 4.62
N ALA A 65 -9.66 0.96 5.68
CA ALA A 65 -8.33 0.40 5.63
C ALA A 65 -8.35 -1.06 6.13
N PRO A 66 -8.75 -2.04 5.29
CA PRO A 66 -8.81 -3.42 5.69
C PRO A 66 -7.42 -4.03 5.84
N ILE A 67 -7.33 -5.04 6.71
CA ILE A 67 -6.20 -5.97 6.79
C ILE A 67 -6.74 -7.38 6.56
N GLY A 68 -6.18 -8.06 5.55
CA GLY A 68 -6.58 -9.41 5.17
C GLY A 68 -5.44 -10.42 5.26
N THR A 69 -5.79 -11.67 5.01
CA THR A 69 -4.85 -12.77 4.80
C THR A 69 -5.11 -13.46 3.47
N SER A 70 -4.06 -13.59 2.67
CA SER A 70 -4.06 -14.28 1.38
C SER A 70 -3.21 -15.55 1.46
N THR A 71 -3.71 -16.66 0.93
CA THR A 71 -2.95 -17.91 0.78
C THR A 71 -2.46 -18.02 -0.65
N ALA A 72 -1.13 -18.05 -0.83
CA ALA A 72 -0.49 -18.22 -2.12
C ALA A 72 -0.56 -19.68 -2.62
N THR A 73 -0.28 -19.90 -3.90
CA THR A 73 -0.32 -21.21 -4.56
C THR A 73 0.68 -22.21 -4.00
N ASP A 74 1.75 -21.73 -3.37
CA ASP A 74 2.75 -22.56 -2.68
C ASP A 74 2.35 -22.91 -1.24
N GLY A 75 1.20 -22.42 -0.76
CA GLY A 75 0.67 -22.64 0.58
C GLY A 75 1.17 -21.66 1.64
N SER A 76 2.00 -20.68 1.29
CA SER A 76 2.38 -19.58 2.19
C SER A 76 1.20 -18.63 2.45
N ASN A 77 1.17 -18.02 3.64
CA ASN A 77 0.15 -17.04 4.02
C ASN A 77 0.78 -15.66 4.14
N TRP A 78 0.07 -14.66 3.64
CA TRP A 78 0.51 -13.28 3.55
C TRP A 78 -0.52 -12.35 4.17
N THR A 79 -0.07 -11.38 4.96
CA THR A 79 -0.90 -10.26 5.40
C THR A 79 -0.93 -9.24 4.29
N VAL A 80 -2.12 -8.75 3.94
CA VAL A 80 -2.32 -7.78 2.85
C VAL A 80 -3.08 -6.53 3.33
N PRO A 81 -2.73 -5.32 2.87
CA PRO A 81 -1.64 -5.04 1.91
C PRO A 81 -0.23 -5.28 2.47
N ALA A 82 -0.04 -5.18 3.79
CA ALA A 82 1.24 -5.49 4.44
C ALA A 82 1.07 -5.84 5.93
N GLU A 83 2.07 -6.51 6.51
CA GLU A 83 2.23 -6.56 7.97
C GLU A 83 2.77 -5.20 8.46
N VAL A 84 1.98 -4.49 9.26
CA VAL A 84 2.28 -3.14 9.77
C VAL A 84 2.17 -3.06 11.28
N ASN A 85 2.81 -2.05 11.86
CA ASN A 85 2.85 -1.71 13.28
C ASN A 85 1.81 -0.64 13.67
N PHE A 86 0.80 -0.37 12.84
CA PHE A 86 -0.21 0.66 13.11
C PHE A 86 -0.84 0.52 14.51
N THR A 87 -1.21 -0.69 14.91
CA THR A 87 -1.78 -0.96 16.25
C THR A 87 -0.76 -1.33 17.33
N ASP A 88 0.55 -1.25 17.04
CA ASP A 88 1.59 -1.49 18.04
C ASP A 88 1.88 -0.19 18.82
N ASP A 89 1.50 -0.18 20.10
CA ASP A 89 1.72 0.95 21.01
C ASP A 89 3.22 1.23 21.27
N ASN A 90 4.12 0.30 20.97
CA ASN A 90 5.57 0.52 21.09
C ASN A 90 6.17 1.24 19.87
N PHE A 91 5.39 1.37 18.79
CA PHE A 91 5.78 2.15 17.63
C PHE A 91 5.11 3.53 17.72
N PRO A 92 5.88 4.61 17.94
CA PRO A 92 5.32 5.94 18.13
C PRO A 92 4.61 6.43 16.87
N TYR A 93 3.46 7.06 17.06
CA TYR A 93 2.80 7.85 16.02
C TYR A 93 3.58 9.14 15.75
N ALA A 94 3.64 9.55 14.49
CA ALA A 94 4.17 10.84 14.11
C ALA A 94 3.28 11.98 14.61
N SER A 95 3.85 13.18 14.75
CA SER A 95 3.06 14.37 15.03
C SER A 95 2.36 14.87 13.76
N ASP A 96 1.19 15.47 13.91
CA ASP A 96 0.45 16.01 12.76
C ASP A 96 1.11 17.30 12.24
N LEU A 97 1.49 17.31 10.94
CA LEU A 97 1.69 18.56 10.21
C LEU A 97 0.33 19.05 9.68
N PHE A 98 -0.47 18.14 9.14
CA PHE A 98 -1.84 18.38 8.72
C PHE A 98 -2.61 17.06 8.68
N ASN A 99 -3.73 16.96 9.40
CA ASN A 99 -4.52 15.75 9.54
C ASN A 99 -6.04 16.04 9.65
N PRO A 100 -6.80 15.80 8.58
CA PRO A 100 -8.25 15.97 8.56
C PRO A 100 -9.01 14.99 9.47
N CYS A 101 -8.42 13.85 9.82
CA CYS A 101 -9.06 12.84 10.67
C CYS A 101 -9.08 13.30 12.13
N THR A 102 -8.02 13.95 12.61
CA THR A 102 -7.93 14.52 13.97
C THR A 102 -8.36 15.99 14.05
N LYS A 103 -8.61 16.65 12.90
CA LYS A 103 -8.90 18.09 12.78
C LYS A 103 -7.73 18.99 13.19
N VAL A 104 -6.51 18.45 13.16
CA VAL A 104 -5.27 19.20 13.36
C VAL A 104 -4.78 19.64 11.97
N GLU A 105 -5.23 20.80 11.52
CA GLU A 105 -5.02 21.29 10.15
C GLU A 105 -4.17 22.57 10.15
N TYR A 106 -2.90 22.47 10.55
CA TYR A 106 -2.00 23.63 10.58
C TYR A 106 -1.79 24.23 9.19
N ARG A 107 -1.52 25.54 9.13
CA ARG A 107 -1.35 26.26 7.87
C ARG A 107 0.09 26.32 7.40
N THR A 108 1.03 26.21 8.33
CA THR A 108 2.48 26.27 8.06
C THR A 108 3.22 25.30 8.96
N ALA A 109 4.41 24.89 8.53
CA ALA A 109 5.29 24.04 9.34
C ALA A 109 5.70 24.70 10.66
N ASP A 110 5.88 26.03 10.68
CA ASP A 110 6.21 26.79 11.88
C ASP A 110 5.08 26.74 12.93
N GLU A 111 3.82 26.82 12.48
CA GLU A 111 2.65 26.71 13.36
C GLU A 111 2.58 25.32 14.00
N ALA A 112 2.77 24.28 13.19
CA ALA A 112 2.78 22.90 13.64
C ALA A 112 3.90 22.65 14.67
N LEU A 113 5.13 23.09 14.37
CA LEU A 113 6.26 22.95 15.29
C LEU A 113 6.05 23.71 16.61
N ALA A 114 5.46 24.91 16.56
CA ALA A 114 5.20 25.70 17.76
C ALA A 114 4.15 25.07 18.69
N ALA A 115 3.33 24.15 18.18
CA ALA A 115 2.35 23.42 18.98
C ALA A 115 2.95 22.20 19.70
N LEU A 116 4.14 21.73 19.32
CA LEU A 116 4.80 20.58 19.93
C LEU A 116 5.60 20.99 21.16
N ASP A 117 5.52 20.20 22.22
CA ASP A 117 6.20 20.46 23.50
C ASP A 117 7.51 19.69 23.70
N GLY A 118 7.88 18.84 22.73
CA GLY A 118 9.10 18.04 22.74
C GLY A 118 8.92 16.60 23.22
N THR A 119 7.73 16.21 23.68
CA THR A 119 7.44 14.84 24.12
C THR A 119 7.41 13.82 22.98
N ASP A 120 7.24 14.29 21.75
CA ASP A 120 7.31 13.52 20.49
C ASP A 120 8.75 13.26 20.01
N ILE A 121 9.78 13.85 20.65
CA ILE A 121 11.17 13.65 20.24
C ILE A 121 11.66 12.28 20.73
N ILE A 122 11.94 11.38 19.78
CA ILE A 122 12.47 10.05 20.07
C ILE A 122 14.00 10.09 20.21
N GLU A 123 14.53 9.58 21.32
CA GLU A 123 15.98 9.53 21.55
C GLU A 123 16.57 8.26 20.92
N VAL A 124 17.29 8.41 19.80
CA VAL A 124 18.10 7.34 19.19
C VAL A 124 19.50 7.36 19.79
N ASP A 125 20.12 8.53 19.81
CA ASP A 125 21.39 8.82 20.48
C ASP A 125 21.22 9.94 21.51
N ALA A 126 21.63 9.69 22.76
CA ALA A 126 21.40 10.64 23.86
C ALA A 126 22.17 11.97 23.69
N ASP A 127 23.31 11.94 23.01
CA ASP A 127 24.13 13.11 22.66
C ASP A 127 23.89 13.61 21.23
N GLY A 128 22.96 13.00 20.49
CA GLY A 128 22.60 13.37 19.14
C GLY A 128 21.90 14.72 19.03
N GLU A 129 21.98 15.31 17.83
CA GLU A 129 21.24 16.54 17.49
C GLU A 129 19.80 16.19 17.10
N VAL A 130 18.87 17.13 17.35
CA VAL A 130 17.48 16.96 16.93
C VAL A 130 17.39 17.13 15.42
N VAL A 131 16.86 16.11 14.76
CA VAL A 131 16.43 16.14 13.37
C VAL A 131 14.91 16.21 13.33
N THR A 132 14.38 17.06 12.46
CA THR A 132 12.95 17.17 12.16
C THR A 132 12.72 16.71 10.73
N ALA A 133 11.98 15.62 10.57
CA ALA A 133 11.53 15.12 9.28
C ALA A 133 10.09 15.56 9.02
N TYR A 134 9.83 16.08 7.84
CA TYR A 134 8.49 16.28 7.31
C TYR A 134 8.22 15.21 6.28
N VAL A 135 7.06 14.54 6.36
CA VAL A 135 6.74 13.40 5.51
C VAL A 135 5.32 13.54 4.98
N PHE A 136 5.16 13.32 3.69
CA PHE A 136 3.86 13.05 3.06
C PHE A 136 3.96 11.68 2.39
N ALA A 137 2.96 10.83 2.64
CA ALA A 137 2.86 9.51 2.04
C ALA A 137 1.49 9.34 1.35
N ASP A 138 1.54 8.66 0.21
CA ASP A 138 0.43 8.07 -0.51
C ASP A 138 0.63 6.54 -0.37
N ASN A 139 0.06 5.84 0.61
CA ASN A 139 -0.76 6.37 1.70
C ASN A 139 -0.07 6.31 3.08
N TYR A 140 0.75 5.29 3.37
CA TYR A 140 1.22 5.02 4.74
C TYR A 140 2.73 4.82 4.82
N PHE A 141 3.32 5.22 5.96
CA PHE A 141 4.73 4.96 6.27
C PHE A 141 4.98 4.51 7.71
N GLU A 142 6.10 3.81 7.90
CA GLU A 142 6.73 3.54 9.20
C GLU A 142 8.22 3.87 9.11
N MET A 143 8.71 4.75 9.96
CA MET A 143 10.10 5.23 9.92
C MET A 143 10.92 4.69 11.09
N TYR A 144 12.10 4.20 10.75
CA TYR A 144 13.14 3.78 11.67
C TYR A 144 14.41 4.60 11.45
N ILE A 145 15.12 4.90 12.54
CA ILE A 145 16.44 5.52 12.52
C ILE A 145 17.40 4.58 13.25
N ASN A 146 18.41 4.08 12.54
CA ASN A 146 19.35 3.07 13.05
C ASN A 146 18.64 1.84 13.66
N GLY A 147 17.47 1.49 13.12
CA GLY A 147 16.64 0.38 13.61
C GLY A 147 15.68 0.71 14.76
N ILE A 148 15.75 1.91 15.34
CA ILE A 148 14.82 2.39 16.37
C ILE A 148 13.57 2.97 15.69
N PRO A 149 12.35 2.53 16.04
CA PRO A 149 11.12 3.13 15.50
C PRO A 149 10.97 4.57 16.00
N VAL A 150 10.84 5.52 15.08
CA VAL A 150 10.77 6.96 15.43
C VAL A 150 9.44 7.63 15.09
N GLY A 151 8.67 7.04 14.18
CA GLY A 151 7.37 7.59 13.81
C GLY A 151 6.69 6.77 12.73
N LYS A 152 5.40 6.50 12.89
CA LYS A 152 4.52 5.94 11.85
C LYS A 152 3.41 6.92 11.51
N ASP A 153 2.84 6.77 10.32
CA ASP A 153 1.74 7.61 9.89
C ASP A 153 0.51 7.48 10.82
N ASN A 154 -0.23 8.57 10.97
CA ASN A 154 -1.46 8.64 11.73
C ASN A 154 -2.68 8.10 10.96
N VAL A 155 -2.59 8.01 9.63
CA VAL A 155 -3.70 7.57 8.78
C VAL A 155 -3.18 6.49 7.83
N PRO A 156 -3.75 5.27 7.82
CA PRO A 156 -3.27 4.18 6.97
C PRO A 156 -3.65 4.34 5.50
N PHE A 157 -4.80 4.94 5.21
CA PHE A 157 -5.30 5.04 3.84
C PHE A 157 -5.72 6.46 3.48
N THR A 158 -6.92 6.89 3.89
CA THR A 158 -7.39 8.26 3.67
C THR A 158 -8.21 8.73 4.87
N GLN A 159 -8.34 10.03 5.12
CA GLN A 159 -7.89 11.17 4.31
C GLN A 159 -6.37 11.37 4.31
N PHE A 160 -5.84 11.87 3.19
CA PHE A 160 -4.43 12.24 3.10
C PHE A 160 -4.04 13.25 4.18
N ASN A 161 -2.91 12.98 4.81
CA ASN A 161 -2.31 13.79 5.86
C ASN A 161 -0.83 14.03 5.56
N SER A 162 -0.19 14.81 6.42
CA SER A 162 1.27 14.99 6.42
C SER A 162 1.74 15.06 7.86
N ASN A 163 2.99 14.67 8.06
CA ASN A 163 3.48 14.27 9.37
C ASN A 163 4.82 14.95 9.69
N ILE A 164 5.06 15.16 10.99
CA ILE A 164 6.33 15.59 11.56
C ILE A 164 6.87 14.43 12.41
N VAL A 165 8.11 14.03 12.15
CA VAL A 165 8.82 13.04 12.96
C VAL A 165 10.08 13.71 13.51
N ARG A 166 10.26 13.71 14.84
CA ARG A 166 11.43 14.32 15.48
C ARG A 166 12.20 13.30 16.29
N PHE A 167 13.52 13.29 16.11
CA PHE A 167 14.39 12.36 16.80
C PHE A 167 15.77 12.96 17.06
N LYS A 168 16.47 12.46 18.08
CA LYS A 168 17.87 12.80 18.35
C LYS A 168 18.79 11.72 17.83
N VAL A 169 19.76 12.07 16.98
CA VAL A 169 20.70 11.11 16.39
C VAL A 169 22.04 11.75 16.07
N ASN A 170 23.11 10.94 16.04
CA ASN A 170 24.41 11.33 15.52
C ASN A 170 24.56 11.00 14.03
N ILE A 171 25.29 11.83 13.29
CA ILE A 171 25.70 11.53 11.90
C ILE A 171 26.97 10.64 11.92
N PRO A 172 27.08 9.61 11.06
CA PRO A 172 26.08 9.17 10.08
C PRO A 172 24.98 8.33 10.72
N PHE A 173 23.78 8.38 10.13
CA PHE A 173 22.66 7.52 10.52
C PHE A 173 21.91 6.99 9.29
N THR A 174 21.24 5.87 9.47
CA THR A 174 20.41 5.22 8.45
C THR A 174 18.95 5.50 8.72
N ILE A 175 18.27 6.02 7.71
CA ILE A 175 16.81 6.11 7.63
C ILE A 175 16.32 4.87 6.89
N ALA A 176 15.38 4.15 7.48
CA ALA A 176 14.72 3.02 6.86
C ALA A 176 13.21 3.22 6.99
N MET A 177 12.45 3.08 5.90
CA MET A 177 11.01 3.25 5.92
C MET A 177 10.30 2.09 5.24
N LYS A 178 9.22 1.62 5.87
CA LYS A 178 8.24 0.74 5.23
C LYS A 178 7.14 1.64 4.70
N LEU A 179 6.79 1.47 3.44
CA LEU A 179 5.78 2.25 2.74
C LEU A 179 4.70 1.30 2.23
N VAL A 180 3.45 1.72 2.33
CA VAL A 180 2.30 0.93 1.91
C VAL A 180 1.36 1.81 1.10
N ASP A 181 1.07 1.37 -0.13
CA ASP A 181 -0.12 1.81 -0.88
C ASP A 181 -1.27 0.90 -0.46
N TRP A 182 -2.32 1.49 0.10
CA TRP A 182 -3.37 0.74 0.77
C TRP A 182 -4.45 0.30 -0.23
N GLU A 183 -5.06 -0.85 0.03
CA GLU A 183 -6.11 -1.41 -0.82
C GLU A 183 -7.43 -1.53 -0.06
N GLU A 184 -8.57 -1.21 -0.70
CA GLU A 184 -9.90 -1.51 -0.15
C GLU A 184 -10.31 -2.95 -0.50
N ASN A 185 -9.99 -3.38 -1.72
CA ASN A 185 -10.23 -4.74 -2.19
C ASN A 185 -9.08 -5.65 -1.76
N SER A 186 -9.12 -6.11 -0.51
CA SER A 186 -8.03 -6.87 0.11
C SER A 186 -7.53 -8.05 -0.73
N GLY A 187 -6.22 -8.11 -0.96
CA GLY A 187 -5.50 -9.08 -1.78
C GLY A 187 -5.45 -8.75 -3.28
N LEU A 188 -6.07 -7.65 -3.71
CA LEU A 188 -6.26 -7.30 -5.12
C LEU A 188 -5.64 -5.95 -5.51
N GLY A 189 -4.87 -5.30 -4.63
CA GLY A 189 -4.13 -4.04 -4.86
C GLY A 189 -5.00 -2.90 -5.40
N SER A 190 -6.29 -2.90 -5.10
CA SER A 190 -7.23 -2.00 -5.77
C SER A 190 -8.25 -1.41 -4.84
N GLU A 191 -8.83 -0.32 -5.31
CA GLU A 191 -9.79 0.48 -4.59
C GLU A 191 -10.99 0.86 -5.48
N ALA A 192 -12.07 1.35 -4.88
CA ALA A 192 -13.17 1.89 -5.63
C ALA A 192 -12.84 3.32 -6.10
N ASN A 193 -12.99 3.61 -7.38
CA ASN A 193 -12.81 4.97 -7.88
C ASN A 193 -13.86 5.30 -8.94
N ARG A 194 -14.61 6.38 -8.72
CA ARG A 194 -15.74 6.79 -9.57
C ARG A 194 -16.73 5.63 -9.79
N ASP A 195 -16.89 5.20 -11.05
CA ASP A 195 -17.80 4.11 -11.45
C ASP A 195 -17.10 2.76 -11.62
N GLN A 196 -15.85 2.63 -11.13
CA GLN A 196 -15.04 1.41 -11.25
C GLN A 196 -14.82 0.81 -9.86
N ALA A 197 -15.11 -0.49 -9.73
CA ALA A 197 -14.97 -1.21 -8.47
C ALA A 197 -13.52 -1.62 -8.16
N PHE A 198 -12.66 -1.71 -9.18
CA PHE A 198 -11.26 -2.14 -9.07
C PHE A 198 -10.36 -1.18 -9.86
N HIS A 199 -9.99 -0.08 -9.22
CA HIS A 199 -8.97 0.86 -9.67
C HIS A 199 -7.65 0.53 -8.97
N PRO A 200 -6.55 0.27 -9.70
CA PRO A 200 -5.22 0.24 -9.10
C PRO A 200 -4.90 1.63 -8.55
N GLY A 201 -4.67 1.72 -7.23
CA GLY A 201 -4.23 2.95 -6.58
C GLY A 201 -2.81 3.32 -6.99
N ASP A 202 -2.35 4.47 -6.53
CA ASP A 202 -0.94 4.83 -6.63
C ASP A 202 -0.36 5.15 -5.25
N GLY A 203 0.87 4.68 -5.05
CA GLY A 203 1.66 4.98 -3.89
C GLY A 203 2.49 6.25 -4.04
N GLY A 204 3.52 6.39 -3.22
CA GLY A 204 4.52 7.46 -3.33
C GLY A 204 4.81 8.12 -1.99
N MET A 205 6.07 8.49 -1.77
CA MET A 205 6.46 9.16 -0.53
C MET A 205 7.47 10.28 -0.82
N VAL A 206 7.30 11.41 -0.14
CA VAL A 206 8.24 12.53 -0.17
C VAL A 206 8.58 12.94 1.27
N ALA A 207 9.86 13.17 1.52
CA ALA A 207 10.32 13.61 2.83
C ALA A 207 11.49 14.60 2.77
N VAL A 208 11.50 15.50 3.75
CA VAL A 208 12.56 16.49 3.98
C VAL A 208 13.04 16.41 5.41
N PHE A 209 14.35 16.25 5.60
CA PHE A 209 14.99 16.14 6.90
C PHE A 209 15.82 17.39 7.17
N LYS A 210 15.56 18.05 8.30
CA LYS A 210 16.26 19.27 8.72
C LYS A 210 16.93 19.09 10.07
N ASP A 211 18.10 19.69 10.23
CA ASP A 211 18.80 19.73 11.52
C ASP A 211 18.19 20.77 12.49
N ALA A 212 18.77 20.90 13.69
CA ALA A 212 18.33 21.85 14.69
C ALA A 212 18.52 23.33 14.30
N LYS A 213 19.28 23.62 13.23
CA LYS A 213 19.46 24.97 12.67
C LYS A 213 18.51 25.24 11.49
N ASN A 214 17.65 24.28 11.16
CA ASN A 214 16.73 24.30 10.03
C ASN A 214 17.43 24.17 8.66
N ASP A 215 18.67 23.68 8.64
CA ASP A 215 19.38 23.35 7.40
C ASP A 215 18.90 21.96 6.92
N ILE A 216 18.64 21.82 5.60
CA ILE A 216 18.26 20.54 5.01
C ILE A 216 19.49 19.63 4.95
N ILE A 217 19.39 18.46 5.59
CA ILE A 217 20.46 17.45 5.66
C ILE A 217 20.17 16.23 4.77
N ALA A 218 18.92 16.01 4.40
CA ALA A 218 18.52 15.00 3.42
C ALA A 218 17.13 15.33 2.84
N THR A 219 16.90 14.90 1.60
CA THR A 219 15.60 14.88 0.94
C THR A 219 15.43 13.51 0.26
N THR A 220 14.19 13.15 -0.06
CA THR A 220 13.93 12.00 -0.93
C THR A 220 14.31 12.32 -2.38
N ASP A 221 15.05 11.40 -3.01
CA ASP A 221 15.48 11.43 -4.41
C ASP A 221 15.92 10.03 -4.88
N ALA A 222 16.37 9.90 -6.13
CA ALA A 222 16.85 8.63 -6.71
C ALA A 222 18.13 8.04 -6.06
N SER A 223 18.72 8.70 -5.05
CA SER A 223 19.85 8.14 -4.30
C SER A 223 19.43 7.17 -3.19
N TRP A 224 18.14 7.18 -2.82
CA TRP A 224 17.57 6.21 -1.90
C TRP A 224 17.54 4.81 -2.51
N LYS A 225 17.62 3.78 -1.68
CA LYS A 225 17.28 2.40 -2.06
C LYS A 225 15.77 2.20 -1.95
N ALA A 226 15.17 1.43 -2.84
CA ALA A 226 13.76 1.05 -2.80
C ALA A 226 13.54 -0.37 -3.32
N GLN A 227 12.90 -1.22 -2.55
CA GLN A 227 12.61 -2.60 -2.93
C GLN A 227 11.14 -2.94 -2.66
N THR A 228 10.43 -3.37 -3.70
CA THR A 228 9.03 -3.84 -3.65
C THR A 228 8.91 -5.18 -2.96
N PHE A 229 7.90 -5.43 -2.12
CA PHE A 229 7.62 -6.73 -1.47
C PHE A 229 6.20 -7.24 -1.69
N TYR A 230 5.31 -6.42 -2.25
CA TYR A 230 3.97 -6.81 -2.66
C TYR A 230 3.61 -6.09 -3.95
N THR A 231 3.22 -6.83 -4.99
CA THR A 231 2.76 -6.26 -6.28
C THR A 231 1.36 -6.77 -6.62
N ALA A 232 0.40 -5.87 -6.79
CA ALA A 232 -0.98 -6.16 -7.18
C ALA A 232 -1.69 -4.88 -7.71
N PRO A 233 -2.79 -5.00 -8.48
CA PRO A 233 -3.33 -6.21 -9.12
C PRO A 233 -2.55 -6.57 -10.38
N LEU A 234 -2.47 -7.87 -10.66
CA LEU A 234 -1.98 -8.38 -11.94
C LEU A 234 -3.11 -9.12 -12.67
N LYS A 235 -3.52 -8.62 -13.84
CA LYS A 235 -4.49 -9.32 -14.70
C LYS A 235 -3.90 -10.59 -15.32
N ASP A 236 -2.60 -10.54 -15.58
CA ASP A 236 -1.80 -11.59 -16.22
C ASP A 236 -0.44 -11.65 -15.50
N LEU A 237 0.09 -12.85 -15.28
CA LEU A 237 1.39 -13.05 -14.65
C LEU A 237 2.56 -12.92 -15.62
N SER A 238 2.35 -13.04 -16.94
CA SER A 238 3.44 -12.91 -17.93
C SER A 238 3.94 -11.49 -18.13
N CYS A 239 3.18 -10.48 -17.69
CA CYS A 239 3.61 -9.07 -17.74
C CYS A 239 4.66 -8.73 -16.67
N ALA A 240 4.77 -9.56 -15.63
CA ALA A 240 5.69 -9.36 -14.53
C ALA A 240 6.94 -10.24 -14.69
N SER A 241 8.10 -9.70 -14.28
CA SER A 241 9.38 -10.41 -14.36
C SER A 241 10.36 -9.93 -13.30
N GLU A 242 11.46 -10.67 -13.12
CA GLU A 242 12.56 -10.28 -12.24
C GLU A 242 13.87 -10.23 -13.04
N GLU A 243 14.66 -9.17 -12.84
CA GLU A 243 16.02 -9.02 -13.38
C GLU A 243 16.99 -8.66 -12.26
N GLY A 244 17.74 -9.66 -11.78
CA GLY A 244 18.53 -9.49 -10.56
C GLY A 244 17.62 -9.22 -9.37
N ALA A 245 17.79 -8.06 -8.71
CA ALA A 245 16.94 -7.60 -7.62
C ALA A 245 15.70 -6.79 -8.07
N LEU A 246 15.64 -6.40 -9.36
CA LEU A 246 14.51 -5.66 -9.91
C LEU A 246 13.28 -6.57 -10.00
N ARG A 247 12.14 -6.09 -9.51
CA ARG A 247 10.81 -6.72 -9.59
C ARG A 247 9.96 -5.87 -10.52
N LEU A 248 9.87 -6.28 -11.78
CA LEU A 248 9.37 -5.45 -12.88
C LEU A 248 7.92 -5.77 -13.19
N SER A 249 7.10 -4.73 -13.28
CA SER A 249 5.67 -4.80 -13.63
C SER A 249 5.29 -3.73 -14.67
N GLU A 250 6.26 -3.13 -15.35
CA GLU A 250 6.07 -2.02 -16.31
C GLU A 250 5.19 -2.36 -17.51
N THR A 251 5.12 -3.65 -17.89
CA THR A 251 4.26 -4.11 -19.00
C THR A 251 2.89 -4.56 -18.53
N CYS A 252 2.63 -4.51 -17.22
CA CYS A 252 1.36 -4.90 -16.64
C CYS A 252 0.30 -3.82 -16.84
N SER A 253 -0.95 -4.25 -17.00
CA SER A 253 -2.09 -3.35 -17.13
C SER A 253 -2.36 -2.61 -15.83
N THR A 254 -2.42 -1.29 -15.90
CA THR A 254 -2.92 -0.39 -14.83
C THR A 254 -4.34 0.11 -15.09
N GLU A 255 -5.03 -0.44 -16.09
CA GLU A 255 -6.40 -0.03 -16.41
C GLU A 255 -7.42 -0.48 -15.35
N ASP A 256 -8.37 0.43 -15.07
CA ASP A 256 -9.57 0.16 -14.27
C ASP A 256 -10.32 -1.10 -14.70
N SER A 257 -11.04 -1.68 -13.74
CA SER A 257 -11.95 -2.80 -13.98
C SER A 257 -13.20 -2.75 -13.11
N ASN A 258 -14.25 -3.38 -13.61
CA ASN A 258 -15.45 -3.70 -12.83
C ASN A 258 -15.45 -5.16 -12.31
N ASP A 259 -14.48 -5.97 -12.73
CA ASP A 259 -14.26 -7.32 -12.22
C ASP A 259 -12.76 -7.61 -12.11
N GLY A 260 -12.22 -7.39 -10.91
CA GLY A 260 -10.85 -7.74 -10.53
C GLY A 260 -10.76 -8.99 -9.65
N THR A 261 -11.85 -9.71 -9.44
CA THR A 261 -11.96 -10.77 -8.42
C THR A 261 -11.09 -12.00 -8.67
N SER A 262 -10.49 -12.09 -9.86
CA SER A 262 -9.59 -13.17 -10.28
C SER A 262 -8.16 -12.69 -10.55
N TYR A 263 -7.83 -11.44 -10.22
CA TYR A 263 -6.49 -10.91 -10.41
C TYR A 263 -5.50 -11.55 -9.44
N TYR A 264 -4.23 -11.50 -9.82
CA TYR A 264 -3.13 -12.08 -9.11
C TYR A 264 -2.39 -11.04 -8.29
N ALA A 265 -1.62 -11.54 -7.33
CA ALA A 265 -0.63 -10.74 -6.63
C ALA A 265 0.67 -11.53 -6.43
N LEU A 266 1.77 -10.80 -6.34
CA LEU A 266 3.11 -11.31 -6.09
C LEU A 266 3.57 -10.87 -4.71
N HIS A 267 4.08 -11.82 -3.93
CA HIS A 267 4.52 -11.59 -2.56
C HIS A 267 5.97 -12.03 -2.37
N TRP A 268 6.77 -11.19 -1.72
CA TRP A 268 8.12 -11.52 -1.31
C TRP A 268 8.29 -11.24 0.18
N LYS A 269 9.07 -12.08 0.84
CA LYS A 269 9.30 -11.92 2.27
C LYS A 269 10.21 -10.72 2.52
N THR A 270 9.79 -9.83 3.41
CA THR A 270 10.65 -8.75 3.90
C THR A 270 11.87 -9.34 4.63
N PRO A 271 13.10 -8.86 4.38
CA PRO A 271 14.28 -9.37 5.05
C PRO A 271 14.21 -9.07 6.55
N THR A 272 14.67 -9.97 7.39
CA THR A 272 14.80 -9.67 8.83
C THR A 272 15.85 -8.58 9.03
N ASN A 273 15.65 -7.70 10.01
CA ASN A 273 16.61 -6.65 10.38
C ASN A 273 16.92 -5.63 9.26
N TRP A 274 16.08 -5.55 8.22
CA TRP A 274 16.22 -4.63 7.10
C TRP A 274 16.28 -3.15 7.51
N GLN A 275 15.91 -2.80 8.74
CA GLN A 275 15.93 -1.46 9.31
C GLN A 275 17.23 -1.11 10.05
N LEU A 276 18.11 -2.08 10.30
CA LEU A 276 19.37 -1.86 11.04
C LEU A 276 20.42 -1.16 10.17
N THR A 277 21.42 -0.56 10.83
CA THR A 277 22.53 0.15 10.17
C THR A 277 23.46 -0.76 9.39
N ASP A 278 23.62 -2.00 9.83
CA ASP A 278 24.52 -3.00 9.24
C ASP A 278 23.85 -3.91 8.21
N PHE A 279 22.56 -3.68 7.91
CA PHE A 279 21.87 -4.37 6.84
C PHE A 279 22.49 -4.02 5.48
N ASP A 280 22.87 -5.06 4.73
CA ASP A 280 23.46 -4.94 3.40
C ASP A 280 22.35 -4.78 2.34
N ASP A 281 22.13 -3.55 1.90
CA ASP A 281 21.22 -3.16 0.83
C ASP A 281 21.95 -2.88 -0.50
N ALA A 282 23.20 -3.34 -0.66
CA ALA A 282 23.99 -3.06 -1.86
C ALA A 282 23.32 -3.55 -3.15
N GLU A 283 22.62 -4.68 -3.07
CA GLU A 283 21.87 -5.27 -4.19
C GLU A 283 20.48 -4.64 -4.40
N TRP A 284 19.98 -3.82 -3.47
CA TRP A 284 18.68 -3.17 -3.66
C TRP A 284 18.76 -2.15 -4.80
N PRO A 285 17.71 -2.07 -5.64
CA PRO A 285 17.66 -1.03 -6.65
C PRO A 285 17.51 0.34 -6.00
N ASN A 286 17.93 1.35 -6.74
CA ASN A 286 17.67 2.73 -6.37
C ASN A 286 16.18 3.05 -6.54
N ALA A 287 15.71 4.04 -5.79
CA ALA A 287 14.36 4.53 -5.91
C ALA A 287 14.13 5.21 -7.27
N THR A 288 12.90 5.13 -7.75
CA THR A 288 12.45 5.88 -8.92
C THR A 288 11.78 7.17 -8.46
N GLU A 289 12.09 8.28 -9.13
CA GLU A 289 11.46 9.58 -8.88
C GLU A 289 10.17 9.71 -9.70
N PHE A 290 9.13 10.23 -9.06
CA PHE A 290 7.84 10.50 -9.67
C PHE A 290 7.48 11.98 -9.54
N THR A 291 6.68 12.48 -10.48
CA THR A 291 6.25 13.89 -10.49
C THR A 291 4.99 14.08 -9.65
N ASN A 292 4.74 15.30 -9.16
CA ASN A 292 3.50 15.66 -8.47
C ASN A 292 2.24 15.31 -9.29
N ASN A 293 2.31 15.48 -10.61
CA ASN A 293 1.24 15.10 -11.53
C ASN A 293 1.01 13.59 -11.60
N THR A 294 2.07 12.79 -11.45
CA THR A 294 1.98 11.33 -11.45
C THR A 294 1.30 10.84 -10.18
N ILE A 295 1.65 11.43 -9.02
CA ILE A 295 1.06 11.09 -7.71
C ILE A 295 -0.32 11.75 -7.50
N GLY A 296 -0.69 12.72 -8.34
CA GLY A 296 -1.99 13.39 -8.28
C GLY A 296 -2.19 14.24 -7.01
N VAL A 297 -1.15 14.93 -6.53
CA VAL A 297 -1.19 15.68 -5.24
C VAL A 297 -1.75 17.10 -5.33
N ASP A 298 -2.03 17.61 -6.54
CA ASP A 298 -2.43 19.01 -6.79
C ASP A 298 -3.71 19.47 -6.05
N ASN A 299 -4.50 18.53 -5.54
CA ASN A 299 -5.74 18.79 -4.80
C ASN A 299 -5.69 18.31 -3.34
N LYS A 300 -4.51 17.96 -2.82
CA LYS A 300 -4.32 17.40 -1.46
C LYS A 300 -3.76 18.49 -0.54
N PRO A 301 -4.56 19.12 0.36
CA PRO A 301 -4.08 20.19 1.24
C PRO A 301 -2.93 19.79 2.16
N SER A 302 -2.84 18.51 2.53
CA SER A 302 -1.71 17.93 3.26
C SER A 302 -0.38 18.06 2.52
N TYR A 303 -0.39 18.22 1.19
CA TYR A 303 0.78 18.52 0.39
C TYR A 303 0.81 20.01 -0.01
N THR A 304 -0.28 20.49 -0.63
CA THR A 304 -0.29 21.82 -1.28
C THR A 304 -0.15 23.00 -0.31
N ASN A 305 -0.50 22.83 0.98
CA ASN A 305 -0.27 23.86 1.99
C ASN A 305 1.21 23.99 2.39
N PHE A 306 2.03 22.98 2.07
CA PHE A 306 3.43 22.86 2.50
C PHE A 306 4.37 22.69 1.30
N THR A 307 4.05 23.29 0.16
CA THR A 307 4.94 23.32 -1.03
C THR A 307 6.28 23.98 -0.72
N ASN A 308 6.35 24.92 0.23
CA ASN A 308 7.63 25.46 0.71
C ASN A 308 8.49 24.46 1.50
N ILE A 309 7.94 23.27 1.81
CA ILE A 309 8.67 22.15 2.40
C ILE A 309 8.90 21.09 1.32
N PHE A 310 7.83 20.60 0.67
CA PHE A 310 7.91 19.43 -0.20
C PHE A 310 8.21 19.72 -1.68
N ASP A 311 7.95 20.95 -2.16
CA ASP A 311 8.04 21.39 -3.56
C ASP A 311 8.77 22.74 -3.67
N ASP A 312 9.79 22.93 -2.81
CA ASP A 312 10.51 24.20 -2.78
C ASP A 312 11.40 24.33 -4.01
N SER A 313 11.21 25.38 -4.80
CA SER A 313 11.94 25.56 -6.06
C SER A 313 13.47 25.59 -5.95
N ALA A 314 14.04 25.85 -4.77
CA ALA A 314 15.47 25.83 -4.54
C ALA A 314 15.97 24.49 -3.99
N THR A 315 15.15 23.78 -3.21
CA THR A 315 15.48 22.52 -2.53
C THR A 315 14.32 21.53 -2.62
N ASP A 316 13.98 21.17 -3.85
CA ASP A 316 12.82 20.35 -4.18
C ASP A 316 13.04 18.89 -3.80
N ALA A 317 12.14 18.32 -3.00
CA ALA A 317 12.17 16.92 -2.63
C ALA A 317 11.34 16.11 -3.63
N LYS A 318 11.84 14.94 -4.01
CA LYS A 318 11.17 14.11 -5.02
C LYS A 318 10.28 13.08 -4.36
N PHE A 319 9.10 12.87 -4.93
CA PHE A 319 8.36 11.64 -4.65
C PHE A 319 9.19 10.46 -5.11
N ILE A 320 9.38 9.48 -4.22
CA ILE A 320 10.10 8.26 -4.51
C ILE A 320 9.22 7.04 -4.28
N TRP A 321 9.48 6.01 -5.07
CA TRP A 321 8.93 4.67 -4.89
C TRP A 321 9.90 3.61 -5.46
N SER A 322 9.44 2.36 -5.56
CA SER A 322 10.08 1.35 -6.40
C SER A 322 9.87 1.65 -7.90
N THR A 323 10.09 0.66 -8.78
CA THR A 323 9.97 0.81 -10.23
C THR A 323 8.54 1.04 -10.73
N ASN A 324 7.51 0.77 -9.94
CA ASN A 324 6.12 0.97 -10.35
C ASN A 324 5.29 1.56 -9.19
N VAL A 325 4.96 2.84 -9.29
CA VAL A 325 4.17 3.54 -8.26
C VAL A 325 2.71 3.09 -8.18
N ILE A 326 2.18 2.40 -9.20
CA ILE A 326 0.76 2.03 -9.27
C ILE A 326 0.51 0.59 -8.78
N LEU A 327 1.48 -0.31 -8.97
CA LEU A 327 1.25 -1.74 -8.69
C LEU A 327 2.04 -2.27 -7.50
N ASP A 328 3.05 -1.55 -7.03
CA ASP A 328 3.91 -2.01 -5.94
C ASP A 328 3.36 -1.48 -4.61
N ASN A 329 2.58 -2.29 -3.91
CA ASN A 329 1.80 -1.86 -2.74
C ASN A 329 2.53 -1.96 -1.40
N GLU A 330 3.63 -2.71 -1.31
CA GLU A 330 4.54 -2.69 -0.15
C GLU A 330 5.96 -2.42 -0.65
N VAL A 331 6.58 -1.34 -0.19
CA VAL A 331 7.95 -0.97 -0.57
C VAL A 331 8.76 -0.65 0.67
N LEU A 332 9.99 -1.16 0.75
CA LEU A 332 10.95 -0.75 1.77
C LEU A 332 11.97 0.18 1.14
N VAL A 333 12.23 1.33 1.77
CA VAL A 333 13.23 2.29 1.33
C VAL A 333 14.30 2.55 2.39
N ARG A 334 15.54 2.83 1.95
CA ARG A 334 16.68 3.08 2.84
C ARG A 334 17.60 4.17 2.31
N TYR A 335 18.15 4.97 3.22
CA TYR A 335 19.15 5.99 2.91
C TYR A 335 20.05 6.27 4.12
N THR A 336 21.34 6.51 3.87
CA THR A 336 22.30 6.87 4.92
C THR A 336 22.68 8.35 4.79
N VAL A 337 22.34 9.13 5.81
CA VAL A 337 22.79 10.52 5.97
C VAL A 337 24.25 10.50 6.41
N LYS A 338 25.10 11.31 5.77
CA LYS A 338 26.57 11.26 5.88
C LYS A 338 27.18 12.49 6.51
#